data_AF-A0A7C4X9H8-F1
#
_entry.id   AF-A0A7C4X9H8-F1
#
_cell.length_a   1.000
_cell.length_b   1.000
_cell.length_c   1.000
_cell.angle_alpha   90.00
_cell.angle_beta   90.00
_cell.angle_gamma   90.00
#
_symmetry.space_group_name_H-M   'P 1'
#
loop_
_entity.id
_entity.type
_entity.pdbx_description
1 polymer ?
#
loop_
_entity_poly.entity_id
_entity_poly.type
_entity_poly.pdbx_seq_one_letter_code
_entity_poly.pdbx_strand_id
1 'polypeptide(L)'
;MRTPVLQPGLACRHESAAASGLRHLRGDAAHVDRVRARSDLLHLPRVPVRPSAPRHGPQPLSGQRQLSGRADGPRAGDAGPASHPRESGGRNPHRGDGRPSLVRLLLRETMAAQGPRQESGRTIFGWIKSRFPTTPWADLTRKALETDQRQMPRSHAEKYELKTIWYWYPLYCLGGISFVAFIILTLTGIILGFFYIPDGRLEYTTAGTLTNPAYRSMERIMFEVPFGFIVRGMHHWAAHVMIAAVFLHMCRVYFTGAYKKPRELNWLLGVVLLLITILFGYSGYLLPANNLSDGAATIGINMTRAGPLVGEAMAKLLWGDLNTLSGIYVLRWYWIHVFILPFIGVGLMVVHMALVWIQGVAEPH
;
A
#
# COMPACT_ATOMS: atom_id res chain seq x y z
N MET A 1 45.08 34.38 -64.73
CA MET A 1 45.91 35.24 -63.87
C MET A 1 45.84 34.68 -62.45
N ARG A 2 46.97 34.13 -61.99
CA ARG A 2 47.42 33.87 -60.60
C ARG A 2 46.50 33.13 -59.62
N THR A 3 46.83 31.85 -59.47
CA THR A 3 46.91 31.09 -58.20
C THR A 3 47.80 31.78 -57.15
N PRO A 4 47.71 31.35 -55.88
CA PRO A 4 48.92 30.89 -55.17
C PRO A 4 48.67 29.49 -54.57
N VAL A 5 49.43 28.46 -54.93
CA VAL A 5 50.78 28.09 -54.44
C VAL A 5 50.76 27.55 -52.99
N LEU A 6 50.83 26.21 -52.93
CA LEU A 6 51.28 25.36 -51.82
C LEU A 6 52.79 25.54 -51.58
N GLN A 7 53.26 25.47 -50.32
CA GLN A 7 54.43 24.70 -49.81
C GLN A 7 54.89 25.17 -48.39
N PRO A 8 55.77 24.46 -47.65
CA PRO A 8 55.53 23.18 -46.97
C PRO A 8 56.13 23.12 -45.53
N GLY A 9 55.85 22.04 -44.80
CA GLY A 9 56.81 21.48 -43.82
C GLY A 9 56.95 22.15 -42.44
N LEU A 10 56.36 21.50 -41.42
CA LEU A 10 57.14 21.02 -40.27
C LEU A 10 56.31 19.96 -39.52
N ALA A 11 56.59 18.72 -39.87
CA ALA A 11 56.32 17.55 -39.06
C ALA A 11 57.09 17.64 -37.72
N CYS A 12 56.67 16.83 -36.76
CA CYS A 12 57.28 16.55 -35.45
C CYS A 12 56.67 17.31 -34.26
N ARG A 13 55.56 16.77 -33.72
CA ARG A 13 55.27 16.75 -32.27
C ARG A 13 54.22 15.70 -31.89
N HIS A 14 54.39 14.48 -32.41
CA HIS A 14 53.83 13.29 -31.78
C HIS A 14 54.91 12.72 -30.85
N GLU A 15 55.09 13.29 -29.66
CA GLU A 15 55.83 12.69 -28.53
C GLU A 15 55.93 13.71 -27.36
N SER A 16 54.82 13.97 -26.66
CA SER A 16 54.92 14.58 -25.30
C SER A 16 53.65 14.49 -24.44
N ALA A 17 52.81 13.48 -24.64
CA ALA A 17 51.64 13.26 -23.78
C ALA A 17 51.66 11.91 -23.04
N ALA A 18 52.46 10.94 -23.50
CA ALA A 18 52.54 9.61 -22.87
C ALA A 18 53.44 9.58 -21.60
N ALA A 19 54.30 10.58 -21.38
CA ALA A 19 55.23 10.60 -20.26
C ALA A 19 54.74 11.37 -19.01
N SER A 20 53.59 12.05 -19.09
CA SER A 20 52.98 12.73 -17.93
C SER A 20 52.00 11.83 -17.16
N GLY A 21 51.35 10.87 -17.85
CA GLY A 21 50.38 9.94 -17.24
C GLY A 21 50.98 8.85 -16.35
N LEU A 22 52.26 8.51 -16.51
CA LEU A 22 52.93 7.45 -15.74
C LEU A 22 53.49 7.91 -14.38
N ARG A 23 53.50 9.21 -14.09
CA ARG A 23 53.91 9.73 -12.76
C ARG A 23 52.75 9.81 -11.76
N HIS A 24 51.50 9.87 -12.23
CA HIS A 24 50.34 9.90 -11.34
C HIS A 24 49.89 8.51 -10.86
N LEU A 25 50.22 7.44 -11.59
CA LEU A 25 49.87 6.06 -11.21
C LEU A 25 50.80 5.45 -10.13
N ARG A 26 51.82 6.19 -9.67
CA ARG A 26 52.71 5.75 -8.58
C ARG A 26 52.36 6.35 -7.21
N GLY A 27 51.40 7.27 -7.16
CA GLY A 27 50.93 7.93 -5.92
C GLY A 27 49.84 7.16 -5.17
N ASP A 28 49.04 6.35 -5.86
CA ASP A 28 47.83 5.74 -5.28
C ASP A 28 48.05 4.36 -4.64
N ALA A 29 49.21 3.74 -4.84
CA ALA A 29 49.55 2.48 -4.17
C ALA A 29 49.85 2.66 -2.66
N ALA A 30 50.19 3.88 -2.21
CA ALA A 30 50.50 4.16 -0.81
C ALA A 30 49.26 4.41 0.07
N HIS A 31 48.07 4.57 -0.51
CA HIS A 31 46.85 4.82 0.25
C HIS A 31 46.07 3.54 0.59
N VAL A 32 46.27 2.46 -0.17
CA VAL A 32 45.58 1.17 0.01
C VAL A 32 46.16 0.37 1.20
N ASP A 33 47.44 0.55 1.53
CA ASP A 33 48.06 -0.12 2.69
C ASP A 33 47.66 0.48 4.05
N ARG A 34 47.10 1.70 4.09
CA ARG A 34 46.69 2.33 5.36
C ARG A 34 45.33 1.88 5.89
N VAL A 35 44.50 1.25 5.06
CA VAL A 35 43.17 0.77 5.48
C VAL A 35 43.23 -0.67 6.02
N ARG A 36 44.27 -1.44 5.67
CA ARG A 36 44.45 -2.82 6.16
C ARG A 36 45.09 -2.93 7.55
N ALA A 37 45.67 -1.85 8.07
CA ALA A 37 46.31 -1.83 9.39
C ALA A 37 45.36 -1.44 10.55
N ARG A 38 44.05 -1.23 10.27
CA ARG A 38 43.07 -0.80 11.29
C ARG A 38 42.06 -1.87 11.72
N SER A 39 42.24 -3.12 11.27
CA SER A 39 41.38 -4.26 11.63
C SER A 39 41.85 -5.09 12.83
N ASP A 40 43.05 -4.83 13.38
CA ASP A 40 43.64 -5.67 14.44
C ASP A 40 43.59 -5.05 15.86
N LEU A 41 42.74 -4.04 16.11
CA LEU A 41 42.74 -3.31 17.38
C LEU A 41 41.36 -3.16 18.06
N LEU A 42 40.55 -4.23 18.03
CA LEU A 42 39.32 -4.33 18.85
C LEU A 42 39.25 -5.68 19.58
N HIS A 43 40.17 -5.88 20.52
CA HIS A 43 40.02 -6.89 21.57
C HIS A 43 39.03 -6.38 22.63
N LEU A 44 37.78 -6.84 22.54
CA LEU A 44 36.82 -6.72 23.64
C LEU A 44 37.03 -7.86 24.66
N PRO A 45 36.93 -7.61 25.98
CA PRO A 45 37.10 -8.64 27.00
C PRO A 45 35.94 -9.66 26.97
N ARG A 46 36.29 -10.94 27.04
CA ARG A 46 35.34 -12.06 27.10
C ARG A 46 34.65 -12.08 28.49
N VAL A 47 33.32 -12.01 28.49
CA VAL A 47 32.49 -12.31 29.67
C VAL A 47 32.42 -13.83 29.86
N PRO A 48 32.69 -14.39 31.06
CA PRO A 48 32.58 -15.82 31.28
C PRO A 48 31.11 -16.27 31.33
N VAL A 49 30.72 -17.15 30.40
CA VAL A 49 29.43 -17.85 30.42
C VAL A 49 29.51 -19.01 31.42
N ARG A 50 28.62 -19.00 32.41
CA ARG A 50 28.47 -20.02 33.45
C ARG A 50 27.86 -21.30 32.82
N PRO A 51 28.37 -22.52 33.09
CA PRO A 51 27.73 -23.74 32.59
C PRO A 51 26.41 -23.99 33.34
N SER A 52 25.30 -24.04 32.62
CA SER A 52 24.01 -24.50 33.12
C SER A 52 23.97 -26.04 33.16
N ALA A 53 23.60 -26.58 34.32
CA ALA A 53 23.50 -28.00 34.63
C ALA A 53 22.52 -28.77 33.72
N PRO A 54 22.72 -30.08 33.49
CA PRO A 54 21.83 -30.89 32.67
C PRO A 54 20.49 -31.15 33.38
N ARG A 55 19.38 -30.82 32.71
CA ARG A 55 18.04 -31.23 33.13
C ARG A 55 17.76 -32.65 32.63
N HIS A 56 17.42 -33.51 33.59
CA HIS A 56 16.99 -34.89 33.39
C HIS A 56 15.86 -35.02 32.36
N GLY A 57 16.00 -35.99 31.46
CA GLY A 57 14.92 -36.45 30.60
C GLY A 57 13.86 -37.23 31.39
N PRO A 58 12.63 -37.35 30.86
CA PRO A 58 11.58 -38.15 31.50
C PRO A 58 11.84 -39.64 31.27
N GLN A 59 12.05 -40.39 32.36
CA GLN A 59 11.92 -41.85 32.38
C GLN A 59 10.45 -42.25 32.63
N PRO A 60 10.02 -43.43 32.16
CA PRO A 60 8.65 -43.91 32.25
C PRO A 60 8.39 -44.60 33.58
N LEU A 61 7.20 -44.43 34.15
CA LEU A 61 6.73 -45.23 35.28
C LEU A 61 5.60 -46.16 34.84
N SER A 62 5.98 -47.42 34.62
CA SER A 62 5.13 -48.58 34.80
C SER A 62 5.10 -48.98 36.27
N GLY A 63 3.93 -49.30 36.84
CA GLY A 63 3.88 -49.93 38.17
C GLY A 63 2.55 -49.88 38.91
N GLN A 64 1.64 -50.79 38.55
CA GLN A 64 0.74 -51.58 39.42
C GLN A 64 0.15 -50.98 40.72
N ARG A 65 -1.19 -51.01 40.81
CA ARG A 65 -2.01 -51.88 41.71
C ARG A 65 -3.48 -51.76 41.27
N GLN A 66 -4.14 -52.84 40.84
CA GLN A 66 -4.92 -53.79 41.67
C GLN A 66 -6.01 -53.05 42.48
N LEU A 67 -7.30 -53.40 42.47
CA LEU A 67 -8.05 -54.61 42.13
C LEU A 67 -9.55 -54.27 42.16
N SER A 68 -10.35 -55.08 41.44
CA SER A 68 -11.73 -55.49 41.77
C SER A 68 -12.81 -54.40 41.81
N GLY A 69 -13.90 -54.42 41.05
CA GLY A 69 -14.64 -55.55 40.49
C GLY A 69 -16.11 -55.41 40.91
N ARG A 70 -17.03 -55.72 39.97
CA ARG A 70 -18.45 -56.06 40.20
C ARG A 70 -19.39 -54.87 40.47
N ALA A 71 -20.66 -54.83 40.05
CA ALA A 71 -21.45 -55.39 38.95
C ALA A 71 -22.83 -54.69 39.05
N ASP A 72 -23.58 -54.74 37.94
CA ASP A 72 -25.05 -54.78 37.83
C ASP A 72 -25.93 -53.60 38.31
N GLY A 73 -26.92 -53.28 37.46
CA GLY A 73 -27.89 -52.18 37.60
C GLY A 73 -29.11 -52.49 38.50
N PRO A 74 -30.35 -52.24 38.02
CA PRO A 74 -31.08 -50.97 38.17
C PRO A 74 -32.43 -51.12 38.93
N ARG A 75 -33.06 -50.00 39.35
CA ARG A 75 -34.53 -49.78 39.55
C ARG A 75 -34.77 -48.46 40.33
N ALA A 76 -35.62 -47.53 39.89
CA ALA A 76 -37.09 -47.48 39.83
C ALA A 76 -37.76 -47.00 41.14
N GLY A 77 -38.54 -45.92 41.02
CA GLY A 77 -39.80 -45.59 41.72
C GLY A 77 -39.86 -45.59 43.26
N ASP A 78 -40.34 -44.50 43.85
CA ASP A 78 -41.56 -44.54 44.68
C ASP A 78 -42.02 -43.16 45.18
N ALA A 79 -43.33 -43.09 45.41
CA ALA A 79 -44.14 -41.92 45.77
C ALA A 79 -44.35 -41.76 47.28
N GLY A 80 -44.82 -40.58 47.72
CA GLY A 80 -45.43 -40.38 49.04
C GLY A 80 -45.82 -38.91 49.36
N PRO A 81 -46.85 -38.63 50.20
CA PRO A 81 -47.88 -37.63 49.86
C PRO A 81 -48.22 -36.54 50.92
N ALA A 82 -48.96 -35.53 50.44
CA ALA A 82 -50.07 -34.70 51.01
C ALA A 82 -50.14 -34.25 52.49
N SER A 83 -50.42 -32.95 52.71
CA SER A 83 -51.46 -32.45 53.65
C SER A 83 -51.85 -30.97 53.40
N HIS A 84 -53.14 -30.67 53.58
CA HIS A 84 -53.90 -29.41 53.38
C HIS A 84 -53.98 -28.59 54.72
N PRO A 85 -54.47 -27.32 54.81
CA PRO A 85 -55.83 -26.88 54.42
C PRO A 85 -56.04 -25.40 53.97
N ARG A 86 -57.30 -25.12 53.58
CA ARG A 86 -57.93 -23.85 53.13
C ARG A 86 -58.35 -22.94 54.29
N GLU A 87 -58.46 -21.63 54.03
CA GLU A 87 -59.65 -20.74 54.24
C GLU A 87 -59.31 -19.29 53.79
N SER A 88 -60.12 -18.63 52.93
CA SER A 88 -61.19 -17.61 53.21
C SER A 88 -60.63 -16.27 53.76
N GLY A 89 -61.01 -15.03 53.41
CA GLY A 89 -62.03 -14.38 52.58
C GLY A 89 -62.11 -12.91 53.05
N GLY A 90 -62.28 -11.90 52.19
CA GLY A 90 -62.40 -10.50 52.65
C GLY A 90 -62.46 -9.38 51.58
N ARG A 91 -63.68 -8.90 51.31
CA ARG A 91 -64.19 -7.56 50.90
C ARG A 91 -63.25 -6.35 51.16
N ASN A 92 -63.26 -5.17 50.50
CA ASN A 92 -64.02 -4.41 49.48
C ASN A 92 -63.21 -3.08 49.23
N PRO A 93 -63.75 -1.92 48.75
CA PRO A 93 -64.30 -1.52 47.45
C PRO A 93 -63.50 -0.34 46.80
N HIS A 94 -63.68 -0.10 45.49
CA HIS A 94 -64.10 1.20 44.93
C HIS A 94 -63.95 1.21 43.39
N ARG A 95 -65.11 1.04 42.76
CA ARG A 95 -65.42 1.31 41.37
C ARG A 95 -65.52 2.82 41.20
N GLY A 96 -64.48 3.44 40.64
CA GLY A 96 -64.54 4.77 40.07
C GLY A 96 -64.62 4.64 38.55
N ASP A 97 -65.78 4.99 38.00
CA ASP A 97 -66.00 5.13 36.56
C ASP A 97 -64.99 6.14 35.99
N GLY A 98 -64.26 5.71 34.96
CA GLY A 98 -63.15 6.46 34.40
C GLY A 98 -62.96 6.11 32.94
N ARG A 99 -64.04 6.24 32.15
CA ARG A 99 -63.90 6.41 30.70
C ARG A 99 -62.82 7.47 30.49
N PRO A 100 -61.68 7.17 29.82
CA PRO A 100 -60.68 8.20 29.56
C PRO A 100 -61.40 9.31 28.80
N SER A 101 -61.36 10.54 29.33
CA SER A 101 -62.06 11.65 28.69
C SER A 101 -61.65 11.71 27.22
N LEU A 102 -62.58 12.06 26.34
CA LEU A 102 -62.32 12.21 24.91
C LEU A 102 -61.11 13.13 24.68
N VAL A 103 -60.92 14.11 25.56
CA VAL A 103 -59.73 14.96 25.66
C VAL A 103 -58.45 14.19 25.95
N ARG A 104 -58.42 13.22 26.86
CA ARG A 104 -57.25 12.35 27.10
C ARG A 104 -57.00 11.36 25.96
N LEU A 105 -58.05 10.85 25.31
CA LEU A 105 -57.92 9.98 24.14
C LEU A 105 -57.38 10.75 22.94
N LEU A 106 -57.91 11.95 22.67
CA LEU A 106 -57.43 12.86 21.63
C LEU A 106 -56.04 13.42 21.97
N LEU A 107 -55.73 13.74 23.22
CA LEU A 107 -54.36 14.11 23.64
C LEU A 107 -53.40 12.95 23.46
N ARG A 108 -53.82 11.72 23.76
CA ARG A 108 -52.99 10.54 23.55
C ARG A 108 -52.82 10.21 22.06
N GLU A 109 -53.83 10.44 21.23
CA GLU A 109 -53.73 10.31 19.77
C GLU A 109 -52.87 11.42 19.14
N THR A 110 -53.03 12.67 19.56
CA THR A 110 -52.20 13.80 19.08
C THR A 110 -50.76 13.70 19.57
N MET A 111 -50.52 13.24 20.80
CA MET A 111 -49.17 12.96 21.33
C MET A 111 -48.55 11.70 20.73
N ALA A 112 -49.35 10.67 20.40
CA ALA A 112 -48.86 9.48 19.68
C ALA A 112 -48.63 9.74 18.19
N ALA A 113 -49.36 10.68 17.58
CA ALA A 113 -49.11 11.18 16.23
C ALA A 113 -47.85 12.06 16.17
N GLN A 114 -47.41 12.59 17.31
CA GLN A 114 -46.09 13.19 17.52
C GLN A 114 -45.06 12.12 17.94
N GLY A 115 -44.91 11.07 17.13
CA GLY A 115 -43.64 10.32 17.11
C GLY A 115 -42.46 11.26 16.81
N PRO A 116 -41.20 10.84 16.95
CA PRO A 116 -39.98 11.69 16.87
C PRO A 116 -39.67 12.22 15.45
N ARG A 117 -40.70 12.68 14.71
CA ARG A 117 -40.72 12.90 13.27
C ARG A 117 -40.56 14.37 12.86
N GLN A 118 -40.26 15.29 13.79
CA GLN A 118 -40.28 16.73 13.44
C GLN A 118 -39.06 17.57 13.86
N GLU A 119 -38.06 17.03 14.56
CA GLU A 119 -36.79 17.75 14.74
C GLU A 119 -35.74 17.43 13.67
N SER A 120 -35.93 16.32 12.93
CA SER A 120 -35.03 15.91 11.85
C SER A 120 -35.07 16.83 10.62
N GLY A 121 -35.82 17.93 10.62
CA GLY A 121 -35.84 18.91 9.51
C GLY A 121 -35.03 20.19 9.77
N ARG A 122 -34.62 20.46 11.02
CA ARG A 122 -34.04 21.76 11.40
C ARG A 122 -32.52 21.80 11.36
N THR A 123 -31.86 20.64 11.47
CA THR A 123 -30.40 20.53 11.38
C THR A 123 -30.02 19.99 10.01
N ILE A 124 -28.88 20.46 9.46
CA ILE A 124 -28.31 19.93 8.21
C ILE A 124 -28.21 18.40 8.27
N PHE A 125 -27.79 17.86 9.42
CA PHE A 125 -27.73 16.42 9.67
C PHE A 125 -29.10 15.73 9.63
N GLY A 126 -30.16 16.37 10.13
CA GLY A 126 -31.53 15.86 10.03
C GLY A 126 -32.02 15.83 8.59
N TRP A 127 -31.80 16.90 7.82
CA TRP A 127 -32.18 16.98 6.41
C TRP A 127 -31.48 15.88 5.60
N ILE A 128 -30.16 15.70 5.79
CA ILE A 128 -29.37 14.63 5.17
C ILE A 128 -29.94 13.26 5.53
N LYS A 129 -30.18 13.00 6.82
CA LYS A 129 -30.68 11.70 7.30
C LYS A 129 -32.09 11.38 6.79
N SER A 130 -32.91 12.40 6.54
CA SER A 130 -34.25 12.23 5.97
C SER A 130 -34.24 11.91 4.47
N ARG A 131 -33.27 12.46 3.72
CA ARG A 131 -33.17 12.28 2.27
C ARG A 131 -32.31 11.07 1.87
N PHE A 132 -31.29 10.80 2.67
CA PHE A 132 -30.43 9.62 2.60
C PHE A 132 -30.58 8.85 3.91
N PRO A 133 -31.61 8.00 4.05
CA PRO A 133 -31.79 7.17 5.23
C PRO A 133 -30.50 6.37 5.43
N THR A 134 -29.80 6.61 6.53
CA THR A 134 -28.59 5.84 6.85
C THR A 134 -28.94 4.45 7.35
N THR A 135 -30.20 4.13 7.65
CA THR A 135 -30.62 2.83 8.18
C THR A 135 -30.37 1.63 7.26
N PRO A 136 -30.65 1.66 5.93
CA PRO A 136 -30.30 0.55 5.05
C PRO A 136 -28.79 0.36 4.96
N TRP A 137 -28.03 1.45 4.95
CA TRP A 137 -26.56 1.43 4.92
C TRP A 137 -25.97 1.01 6.26
N ALA A 138 -26.57 1.42 7.38
CA ALA A 138 -26.16 1.07 8.73
C ALA A 138 -26.40 -0.42 8.97
N ASP A 139 -27.50 -0.99 8.50
CA ASP A 139 -27.77 -2.43 8.53
C ASP A 139 -26.89 -3.19 7.52
N LEU A 140 -26.56 -2.62 6.37
CA LEU A 140 -25.55 -3.16 5.45
C LEU A 140 -24.15 -3.11 6.05
N THR A 141 -23.75 -2.03 6.73
CA THR A 141 -22.48 -1.95 7.46
C THR A 141 -22.51 -2.73 8.74
N ARG A 142 -23.67 -2.98 9.37
CA ARG A 142 -23.80 -3.80 10.59
C ARG A 142 -23.80 -5.27 10.20
N LYS A 143 -24.50 -5.68 9.14
CA LYS A 143 -24.33 -7.00 8.53
C LYS A 143 -22.94 -7.16 7.96
N ALA A 144 -22.39 -6.18 7.25
CA ALA A 144 -21.01 -6.20 6.80
C ALA A 144 -20.10 -6.32 8.02
N LEU A 145 -20.15 -5.45 9.03
CA LEU A 145 -19.39 -5.57 10.28
C LEU A 145 -19.58 -6.93 10.96
N GLU A 146 -20.76 -7.52 10.99
CA GLU A 146 -21.00 -8.84 11.59
C GLU A 146 -20.50 -10.00 10.71
N THR A 147 -20.55 -9.87 9.37
CA THR A 147 -20.01 -10.83 8.39
C THR A 147 -18.52 -10.64 8.11
N ASP A 148 -18.02 -9.43 8.28
CA ASP A 148 -16.66 -8.92 8.05
C ASP A 148 -15.90 -9.00 9.38
N GLN A 149 -16.54 -9.00 10.55
CA GLN A 149 -15.99 -9.60 11.78
C GLN A 149 -15.89 -11.13 11.69
N ARG A 150 -16.54 -11.75 10.70
CA ARG A 150 -16.32 -13.14 10.30
C ARG A 150 -15.22 -13.29 9.22
N GLN A 151 -14.80 -12.21 8.55
CA GLN A 151 -13.77 -12.22 7.48
C GLN A 151 -12.45 -11.52 7.82
N MET A 152 -12.45 -10.51 8.68
CA MET A 152 -11.34 -10.22 9.57
C MET A 152 -11.16 -11.52 10.32
N PRO A 153 -10.07 -12.26 10.08
CA PRO A 153 -9.80 -13.40 10.90
C PRO A 153 -9.86 -12.86 12.33
N ARG A 154 -10.72 -13.44 13.18
CA ARG A 154 -10.28 -13.61 14.56
C ARG A 154 -8.84 -14.00 14.42
N SER A 155 -7.95 -13.16 14.94
CA SER A 155 -6.53 -13.44 14.90
C SER A 155 -6.33 -14.93 15.19
N HIS A 156 -5.41 -15.63 14.55
CA HIS A 156 -5.25 -17.07 14.87
C HIS A 156 -5.13 -17.29 16.40
N ALA A 157 -4.63 -16.27 17.10
CA ALA A 157 -4.73 -16.06 18.54
C ALA A 157 -6.13 -16.11 19.17
N GLU A 158 -7.16 -15.47 18.61
CA GLU A 158 -8.53 -15.48 19.13
C GLU A 158 -9.35 -16.72 18.66
N LYS A 159 -9.00 -17.34 17.52
CA LYS A 159 -9.64 -18.59 17.06
C LYS A 159 -9.15 -19.83 17.84
N TYR A 160 -7.91 -19.81 18.35
CA TYR A 160 -7.28 -20.92 19.08
C TYR A 160 -6.85 -20.57 20.52
N GLU A 161 -7.30 -19.44 21.06
CA GLU A 161 -6.84 -18.90 22.36
C GLU A 161 -5.30 -18.87 22.53
N LEU A 162 -4.54 -18.74 21.42
CA LEU A 162 -3.08 -18.62 21.45
C LEU A 162 -2.70 -17.24 22.00
N LYS A 163 -2.26 -17.21 23.25
CA LYS A 163 -1.89 -15.99 24.00
C LYS A 163 -0.76 -15.13 23.39
N THR A 164 -0.07 -15.59 22.34
CA THR A 164 1.29 -15.08 22.03
C THR A 164 1.58 -14.76 20.56
N ILE A 165 0.70 -15.03 19.59
CA ILE A 165 1.14 -14.97 18.18
C ILE A 165 0.07 -14.36 17.29
N TRP A 166 0.00 -13.02 17.12
CA TRP A 166 -0.64 -12.53 15.88
C TRP A 166 -0.56 -11.04 15.51
N TYR A 167 -0.43 -10.08 16.42
CA TYR A 167 -0.76 -8.68 16.08
C TYR A 167 0.32 -7.93 15.26
N TRP A 168 1.42 -8.58 14.86
CA TRP A 168 2.62 -7.93 14.31
C TRP A 168 3.35 -8.75 13.24
N TYR A 169 2.66 -9.34 12.26
CA TYR A 169 3.33 -9.72 11.02
C TYR A 169 3.32 -8.53 10.04
N PRO A 170 4.38 -7.71 9.95
CA PRO A 170 4.45 -6.60 9.00
C PRO A 170 4.19 -7.03 7.56
N LEU A 171 4.42 -8.32 7.26
CA LEU A 171 4.18 -8.96 5.97
C LEU A 171 2.69 -9.01 5.55
N TYR A 172 1.75 -9.00 6.49
CA TYR A 172 0.32 -8.93 6.15
C TYR A 172 -0.12 -7.51 5.81
N CYS A 173 0.49 -6.51 6.44
CA CYS A 173 0.23 -5.09 6.18
C CYS A 173 0.84 -4.56 4.87
N LEU A 174 1.67 -5.34 4.16
CA LEU A 174 2.35 -4.90 2.92
C LEU A 174 1.39 -4.37 1.84
N GLY A 175 0.21 -4.98 1.69
CA GLY A 175 -0.80 -4.49 0.75
C GLY A 175 -1.44 -3.17 1.21
N GLY A 176 -1.58 -2.96 2.51
CA GLY A 176 -2.03 -1.67 3.07
C GLY A 176 -0.95 -0.59 2.96
N ILE A 177 0.32 -0.94 3.15
CA ILE A 177 1.45 -0.03 3.00
C ILE A 177 1.55 0.48 1.56
N SER A 178 1.39 -0.39 0.56
CA SER A 178 1.37 0.03 -0.84
C SER A 178 0.18 0.95 -1.17
N PHE A 179 -0.99 0.70 -0.58
CA PHE A 179 -2.16 1.58 -0.71
C PHE A 179 -1.93 2.96 -0.10
N VAL A 180 -1.35 3.02 1.11
CA VAL A 180 -0.98 4.30 1.75
C VAL A 180 0.08 5.04 0.94
N ALA A 181 1.09 4.34 0.42
CA ALA A 181 2.10 4.93 -0.45
C ALA A 181 1.47 5.50 -1.74
N PHE A 182 0.49 4.81 -2.32
CA PHE A 182 -0.27 5.31 -3.47
C PHE A 182 -1.05 6.60 -3.16
N ILE A 183 -1.66 6.71 -1.97
CA ILE A 183 -2.33 7.95 -1.54
C ILE A 183 -1.31 9.09 -1.41
N ILE A 184 -0.17 8.84 -0.75
CA ILE A 184 0.90 9.83 -0.59
C ILE A 184 1.39 10.29 -1.96
N LEU A 185 1.64 9.37 -2.90
CA LEU A 185 2.03 9.67 -4.27
C LEU A 185 1.00 10.53 -4.99
N THR A 186 -0.29 10.21 -4.84
CA THR A 186 -1.37 10.97 -5.47
C THR A 186 -1.40 12.41 -4.95
N LEU A 187 -1.39 12.59 -3.63
CA LEU A 187 -1.45 13.92 -3.01
C LEU A 187 -0.21 14.77 -3.35
N THR A 188 0.98 14.19 -3.21
CA THR A 188 2.23 14.89 -3.55
C THR A 188 2.35 15.16 -5.04
N GLY A 189 1.89 14.25 -5.89
CA GLY A 189 1.89 14.40 -7.35
C GLY A 189 0.98 15.53 -7.81
N ILE A 190 -0.21 15.66 -7.22
CA ILE A 190 -1.13 16.78 -7.49
C ILE A 190 -0.46 18.11 -7.14
N ILE A 191 0.19 18.21 -5.97
CA ILE A 191 0.89 19.43 -5.55
C ILE A 191 2.02 19.78 -6.52
N LEU A 192 2.85 18.79 -6.90
CA LEU A 192 3.94 18.98 -7.86
C LEU A 192 3.42 19.39 -9.25
N GLY A 193 2.27 18.85 -9.66
CA GLY A 193 1.63 19.15 -10.93
C GLY A 193 1.28 20.62 -11.14
N PHE A 194 1.04 21.39 -10.06
CA PHE A 194 0.80 22.84 -10.16
C PHE A 194 2.04 23.66 -10.50
N PHE A 195 3.23 23.16 -10.19
CA PHE A 195 4.50 23.89 -10.38
C PHE A 195 5.31 23.37 -11.57
N TYR A 196 5.02 22.16 -12.04
CA TYR A 196 5.74 21.50 -13.12
C TYR A 196 5.25 21.94 -14.50
N ILE A 197 6.19 22.21 -15.42
CA ILE A 197 5.89 22.60 -16.80
C ILE A 197 6.28 21.44 -17.74
N PRO A 198 5.32 20.76 -18.40
CA PRO A 198 5.59 19.59 -19.23
C PRO A 198 6.07 19.96 -20.64
N ASP A 199 7.20 20.65 -20.75
CA ASP A 199 7.82 20.99 -22.04
C ASP A 199 9.30 20.57 -22.06
N GLY A 200 9.62 19.63 -22.95
CA GLY A 200 10.97 19.10 -23.16
C GLY A 200 11.76 19.78 -24.28
N ARG A 201 11.26 20.87 -24.88
CA ARG A 201 11.98 21.58 -25.95
C ARG A 201 13.30 22.13 -25.45
N LEU A 202 14.36 21.91 -26.24
CA LEU A 202 15.69 22.40 -25.92
C LEU A 202 15.80 23.89 -26.25
N GLU A 203 16.24 24.68 -25.28
CA GLU A 203 16.40 26.13 -25.36
C GLU A 203 17.75 26.55 -24.78
N TYR A 204 18.34 27.60 -25.33
CA TYR A 204 19.55 28.21 -24.78
C TYR A 204 19.16 29.27 -23.74
N THR A 205 19.71 29.14 -22.54
CA THR A 205 19.56 30.20 -21.51
C THR A 205 20.45 31.41 -21.83
N THR A 206 20.21 32.55 -21.18
CA THR A 206 21.02 33.78 -21.31
C THR A 206 22.50 33.55 -20.97
N ALA A 207 22.80 32.54 -20.15
CA ALA A 207 24.16 32.09 -19.82
C ALA A 207 24.79 31.10 -20.83
N GLY A 208 24.13 30.82 -21.96
CA GLY A 208 24.64 29.93 -23.03
C GLY A 208 24.50 28.43 -22.76
N THR A 209 23.91 28.01 -21.64
CA THR A 209 23.64 26.61 -21.30
C THR A 209 22.41 26.08 -22.04
N LEU A 210 22.50 24.86 -22.59
CA LEU A 210 21.37 24.14 -23.19
C LEU A 210 20.52 23.51 -22.08
N THR A 211 19.23 23.81 -22.04
CA THR A 211 18.30 23.31 -21.03
C THR A 211 16.91 23.11 -21.63
N ASN A 212 15.95 22.58 -20.86
CA ASN A 212 14.55 22.53 -21.23
C ASN A 212 13.65 23.09 -20.11
N PRO A 213 12.44 23.58 -20.45
CA PRO A 213 11.51 24.11 -19.44
C PRO A 213 11.13 23.10 -18.35
N ALA A 214 11.02 21.81 -18.69
CA ALA A 214 10.73 20.73 -17.74
C ALA A 214 11.79 20.67 -16.61
N TYR A 215 13.07 20.61 -16.97
CA TYR A 215 14.17 20.58 -16.01
C TYR A 215 14.26 21.88 -15.20
N ARG A 216 14.06 23.04 -15.83
CA ARG A 216 14.04 24.34 -15.12
C ARG A 216 12.89 24.43 -14.11
N SER A 217 11.70 23.95 -14.46
CA SER A 217 10.57 23.89 -13.52
C SER A 217 10.88 22.97 -12.33
N MET A 218 11.63 21.89 -12.58
CA MET A 218 12.10 20.98 -11.54
C MET A 218 13.16 21.60 -10.62
N GLU A 219 14.07 22.42 -11.15
CA GLU A 219 15.01 23.21 -10.34
C GLU A 219 14.28 24.25 -9.48
N ARG A 220 13.29 24.95 -10.06
CA ARG A 220 12.43 25.88 -9.33
C ARG A 220 11.72 25.21 -8.15
N ILE A 221 11.16 24.01 -8.35
CA ILE A 221 10.53 23.24 -7.25
C ILE A 221 11.53 22.92 -6.14
N MET A 222 12.80 22.65 -6.49
CA MET A 222 13.82 22.28 -5.51
C MET A 222 14.35 23.48 -4.72
N PHE A 223 14.51 24.64 -5.36
CA PHE A 223 15.26 25.76 -4.77
C PHE A 223 14.43 27.03 -4.51
N GLU A 224 13.38 27.28 -5.28
CA GLU A 224 12.59 28.53 -5.20
C GLU A 224 11.27 28.33 -4.44
N VAL A 225 10.65 27.15 -4.53
CA VAL A 225 9.35 26.87 -3.88
C VAL A 225 9.54 26.48 -2.40
N PRO A 226 8.88 27.16 -1.44
CA PRO A 226 8.98 26.80 -0.04
C PRO A 226 8.46 25.38 0.19
N PHE A 227 9.27 24.55 0.88
CA PHE A 227 9.01 23.12 1.10
C PHE A 227 8.91 22.25 -0.17
N GLY A 228 9.17 22.79 -1.37
CA GLY A 228 9.06 22.05 -2.63
C GLY A 228 10.01 20.86 -2.70
N PHE A 229 11.23 20.99 -2.17
CA PHE A 229 12.19 19.89 -2.06
C PHE A 229 11.67 18.72 -1.20
N ILE A 230 10.92 19.00 -0.13
CA ILE A 230 10.35 17.97 0.75
C ILE A 230 9.25 17.23 0.02
N VAL A 231 8.33 17.96 -0.64
CA VAL A 231 7.22 17.35 -1.38
C VAL A 231 7.75 16.46 -2.50
N ARG A 232 8.74 16.95 -3.27
CA ARG A 232 9.39 16.16 -4.32
C ARG A 232 10.15 14.96 -3.75
N GLY A 233 10.89 15.15 -2.66
CA GLY A 233 11.58 14.06 -1.95
C GLY A 233 10.60 12.99 -1.48
N MET A 234 9.49 13.39 -0.88
CA MET A 234 8.43 12.50 -0.43
C MET A 234 7.80 11.74 -1.59
N HIS A 235 7.52 12.41 -2.72
CA HIS A 235 6.99 11.74 -3.92
C HIS A 235 7.97 10.69 -4.46
N HIS A 236 9.26 11.05 -4.57
CA HIS A 236 10.29 10.15 -5.06
C HIS A 236 10.49 8.93 -4.13
N TRP A 237 10.62 9.16 -2.82
CA TRP A 237 10.79 8.07 -1.85
C TRP A 237 9.54 7.22 -1.70
N ALA A 238 8.35 7.82 -1.74
CA ALA A 238 7.09 7.08 -1.73
C ALA A 238 6.96 6.15 -2.94
N ALA A 239 7.46 6.55 -4.12
CA ALA A 239 7.48 5.69 -5.31
C ALA A 239 8.32 4.43 -5.08
N HIS A 240 9.51 4.58 -4.49
CA HIS A 240 10.40 3.46 -4.17
C HIS A 240 9.78 2.53 -3.11
N VAL A 241 9.20 3.11 -2.06
CA VAL A 241 8.47 2.36 -1.03
C VAL A 241 7.28 1.62 -1.62
N MET A 242 6.52 2.24 -2.53
CA MET A 242 5.38 1.60 -3.19
C MET A 242 5.84 0.38 -4.01
N ILE A 243 6.86 0.54 -4.86
CA ILE A 243 7.38 -0.57 -5.68
C ILE A 243 7.87 -1.71 -4.79
N ALA A 244 8.66 -1.39 -3.76
CA ALA A 244 9.16 -2.38 -2.81
C ALA A 244 8.03 -3.09 -2.04
N ALA A 245 7.03 -2.34 -1.57
CA ALA A 245 5.89 -2.89 -0.83
C ALA A 245 5.01 -3.80 -1.71
N VAL A 246 4.73 -3.40 -2.96
CA VAL A 246 3.99 -4.23 -3.92
C VAL A 246 4.78 -5.50 -4.24
N PHE A 247 6.08 -5.40 -4.48
CA PHE A 247 6.92 -6.57 -4.73
C PHE A 247 6.91 -7.55 -3.55
N LEU A 248 7.13 -7.06 -2.33
CA LEU A 248 7.09 -7.89 -1.13
C LEU A 248 5.69 -8.47 -0.88
N HIS A 249 4.64 -7.71 -1.18
CA HIS A 249 3.25 -8.19 -1.11
C HIS A 249 3.02 -9.37 -2.07
N MET A 250 3.54 -9.28 -3.30
CA MET A 250 3.48 -10.37 -4.28
C MET A 250 4.24 -11.61 -3.78
N CYS A 251 5.46 -11.43 -3.26
CA CYS A 251 6.23 -12.52 -2.66
C CYS A 251 5.44 -13.20 -1.53
N ARG A 252 4.83 -12.41 -0.63
CA ARG A 252 4.01 -12.96 0.46
C ARG A 252 2.86 -13.77 -0.09
N VAL A 253 2.07 -13.24 -1.02
CA VAL A 253 0.90 -13.95 -1.58
C VAL A 253 1.31 -15.24 -2.30
N TYR A 254 2.46 -15.23 -2.98
CA TYR A 254 3.01 -16.41 -3.64
C TYR A 254 3.47 -17.48 -2.64
N PHE A 255 4.35 -17.12 -1.69
CA PHE A 255 4.89 -18.09 -0.73
C PHE A 255 3.84 -18.60 0.27
N THR A 256 2.83 -17.79 0.59
CA THR A 256 1.67 -18.22 1.39
C THR A 256 0.58 -18.88 0.54
N GLY A 257 0.79 -19.17 -0.74
CA GLY A 257 -0.20 -19.86 -1.57
C GLY A 257 -1.60 -19.21 -1.59
N ALA A 258 -1.71 -17.93 -1.24
CA ALA A 258 -2.99 -17.25 -1.01
C ALA A 258 -3.76 -16.98 -2.31
N TYR A 259 -3.05 -17.11 -3.45
CA TYR A 259 -3.59 -17.00 -4.81
C TYR A 259 -4.40 -18.21 -5.28
N LYS A 260 -4.36 -19.34 -4.55
CA LYS A 260 -5.12 -20.55 -4.91
C LYS A 260 -6.63 -20.28 -4.91
N LYS A 261 -7.40 -21.15 -5.58
CA LYS A 261 -8.87 -21.13 -5.61
C LYS A 261 -9.45 -20.76 -4.23
N PRO A 262 -10.35 -19.77 -4.10
CA PRO A 262 -11.08 -19.02 -5.14
C PRO A 262 -10.46 -17.68 -5.60
N ARG A 263 -9.21 -17.37 -5.23
CA ARG A 263 -8.59 -16.03 -5.36
C ARG A 263 -7.70 -15.82 -6.59
N GLU A 264 -7.81 -16.68 -7.60
CA GLU A 264 -6.97 -16.67 -8.80
C GLU A 264 -7.13 -15.38 -9.62
N LEU A 265 -8.37 -14.90 -9.77
CA LEU A 265 -8.64 -13.63 -10.46
C LEU A 265 -7.99 -12.45 -9.74
N ASN A 266 -8.04 -12.44 -8.41
CA ASN A 266 -7.44 -11.36 -7.63
C ASN A 266 -5.91 -11.34 -7.77
N TRP A 267 -5.29 -12.52 -7.88
CA TRP A 267 -3.86 -12.64 -8.19
C TRP A 267 -3.51 -12.09 -9.57
N LEU A 268 -4.29 -12.43 -10.62
CA LEU A 268 -4.06 -11.89 -11.96
C LEU A 268 -4.17 -10.35 -11.98
N LEU A 269 -5.17 -9.79 -11.29
CA LEU A 269 -5.28 -8.34 -11.12
C LEU A 269 -4.07 -7.75 -10.38
N GLY A 270 -3.57 -8.45 -9.35
CA GLY A 270 -2.35 -8.06 -8.64
C GLY A 270 -1.11 -8.02 -9.55
N VAL A 271 -0.95 -9.00 -10.45
CA VAL A 271 0.12 -9.02 -11.45
C VAL A 271 -0.01 -7.82 -12.41
N VAL A 272 -1.21 -7.53 -12.91
CA VAL A 272 -1.45 -6.37 -13.77
C VAL A 272 -1.16 -5.05 -13.03
N LEU A 273 -1.56 -4.94 -11.77
CA LEU A 273 -1.26 -3.79 -10.91
C LEU A 273 0.25 -3.62 -10.66
N LEU A 274 1.00 -4.71 -10.50
CA LEU A 274 2.47 -4.66 -10.42
C LEU A 274 3.06 -4.05 -11.70
N LEU A 275 2.62 -4.51 -12.87
CA LEU A 275 3.10 -3.99 -14.17
C LEU A 275 2.77 -2.49 -14.31
N ILE A 276 1.57 -2.08 -13.92
CA ILE A 276 1.18 -0.66 -13.91
C ILE A 276 2.05 0.14 -12.93
N THR A 277 2.36 -0.40 -11.75
CA THR A 277 3.22 0.26 -10.75
C THR A 277 4.64 0.47 -11.27
N ILE A 278 5.19 -0.51 -12.00
CA ILE A 278 6.49 -0.36 -12.66
C ILE A 278 6.41 0.70 -13.77
N LEU A 279 5.33 0.70 -14.55
CA LEU A 279 5.10 1.70 -15.60
C LEU A 279 4.93 3.12 -15.03
N PHE A 280 4.35 3.27 -13.83
CA PHE A 280 4.35 4.53 -13.08
C PHE A 280 5.75 5.02 -12.75
N GLY A 281 6.60 4.13 -12.21
CA GLY A 281 7.99 4.45 -11.90
C GLY A 281 8.76 4.88 -13.14
N TYR A 282 8.61 4.14 -14.25
CA TYR A 282 9.25 4.47 -15.52
C TYR A 282 8.76 5.82 -16.09
N SER A 283 7.43 6.01 -16.19
CA SER A 283 6.88 7.25 -16.75
C SER A 283 7.26 8.47 -15.92
N GLY A 284 7.24 8.39 -14.59
CA GLY A 284 7.67 9.48 -13.70
C GLY A 284 9.15 9.83 -13.83
N TYR A 285 10.00 8.83 -14.13
CA TYR A 285 11.42 9.01 -14.34
C TYR A 285 11.76 9.81 -15.62
N LEU A 286 10.84 9.85 -16.60
CA LEU A 286 11.02 10.58 -17.85
C LEU A 286 10.72 12.09 -17.74
N LEU A 287 9.94 12.49 -16.73
CA LEU A 287 9.47 13.88 -16.59
C LEU A 287 10.60 14.89 -16.33
N PRO A 288 11.63 14.62 -15.51
CA PRO A 288 12.70 15.58 -15.29
C PRO A 288 13.49 15.97 -16.55
N ALA A 289 13.45 15.15 -17.61
CA ALA A 289 14.07 15.41 -18.91
C ALA A 289 15.52 15.89 -18.81
N ASN A 290 16.31 15.21 -17.98
CA ASN A 290 17.76 15.37 -17.85
C ASN A 290 18.51 14.30 -18.66
N ASN A 291 19.83 14.41 -18.78
CA ASN A 291 20.66 13.46 -19.55
C ASN A 291 20.40 11.97 -19.21
N LEU A 292 20.07 11.68 -17.95
CA LEU A 292 19.81 10.32 -17.49
C LEU A 292 18.41 9.83 -17.91
N SER A 293 17.41 10.71 -17.82
CA SER A 293 16.06 10.49 -18.36
C SER A 293 16.09 10.30 -19.87
N ASP A 294 16.92 11.06 -20.60
CA ASP A 294 17.02 10.97 -22.06
C ASP A 294 17.61 9.63 -22.51
N GLY A 295 18.55 9.08 -21.74
CA GLY A 295 19.03 7.71 -21.93
C GLY A 295 17.91 6.67 -21.75
N ALA A 296 17.08 6.82 -20.71
CA ALA A 296 15.93 5.94 -20.48
C ALA A 296 14.82 6.10 -21.53
N ALA A 297 14.62 7.31 -22.06
CA ALA A 297 13.73 7.58 -23.17
C ALA A 297 14.21 6.86 -24.44
N THR A 298 15.51 6.93 -24.73
CA THR A 298 16.13 6.23 -25.88
C THR A 298 15.92 4.72 -25.79
N ILE A 299 16.09 4.14 -24.60
CA ILE A 299 15.80 2.71 -24.38
C ILE A 299 14.32 2.42 -24.64
N GLY A 300 13.40 3.24 -24.13
CA GLY A 300 11.96 3.09 -24.34
C GLY A 300 11.54 3.18 -25.81
N ILE A 301 12.15 4.09 -26.57
CA ILE A 301 11.97 4.22 -28.02
C ILE A 301 12.36 2.92 -28.72
N ASN A 302 13.55 2.39 -28.42
CA ASN A 302 14.05 1.17 -29.05
C ASN A 302 13.21 -0.06 -28.66
N MET A 303 12.77 -0.16 -27.41
CA MET A 303 11.86 -1.22 -26.96
C MET A 303 10.51 -1.16 -27.66
N THR A 304 9.95 0.05 -27.83
CA THR A 304 8.65 0.21 -28.52
C THR A 304 8.77 -0.16 -29.99
N ARG A 305 9.87 0.22 -30.66
CA ARG A 305 10.13 -0.12 -32.07
C ARG A 305 10.33 -1.61 -32.31
N ALA A 306 10.85 -2.34 -31.32
CA ALA A 306 11.08 -3.77 -31.43
C ALA A 306 9.78 -4.60 -31.53
N GLY A 307 8.61 -4.00 -31.26
CA GLY A 307 7.32 -4.65 -31.39
C GLY A 307 7.02 -5.07 -32.84
N PRO A 308 6.65 -6.34 -33.10
CA PRO A 308 6.30 -6.77 -34.45
C PRO A 308 5.03 -6.05 -34.95
N LEU A 309 4.95 -5.82 -36.27
CA LEU A 309 3.82 -5.24 -37.02
C LEU A 309 3.50 -3.76 -36.75
N VAL A 310 3.47 -3.32 -35.49
CA VAL A 310 3.01 -1.97 -35.10
C VAL A 310 4.02 -1.15 -34.30
N GLY A 311 5.23 -1.68 -34.08
CA GLY A 311 6.24 -1.05 -33.22
C GLY A 311 6.63 0.37 -33.63
N GLU A 312 6.85 0.60 -34.93
CA GLU A 312 7.24 1.93 -35.42
C GLU A 312 6.12 2.97 -35.30
N ALA A 313 4.88 2.58 -35.63
CA ALA A 313 3.72 3.45 -35.49
C ALA A 313 3.47 3.80 -34.01
N MET A 314 3.57 2.81 -33.12
CA MET A 314 3.44 3.01 -31.67
C MET A 314 4.56 3.89 -31.12
N ALA A 315 5.78 3.71 -31.59
CA ALA A 315 6.90 4.55 -31.19
C ALA A 315 6.69 6.01 -31.61
N LYS A 316 6.22 6.26 -32.83
CA LYS A 316 5.86 7.62 -33.30
C LYS A 316 4.73 8.23 -32.47
N LEU A 317 3.75 7.42 -32.06
CA LEU A 317 2.63 7.87 -31.23
C LEU A 317 3.05 8.21 -29.79
N LEU A 318 3.95 7.46 -29.19
CA LEU A 318 4.38 7.71 -27.80
C LEU A 318 5.49 8.76 -27.72
N TRP A 319 6.46 8.73 -28.63
CA TRP A 319 7.69 9.50 -28.51
C TRP A 319 7.78 10.70 -29.47
N GLY A 320 6.98 10.70 -30.53
CA GLY A 320 6.99 11.78 -31.53
C GLY A 320 8.00 11.49 -32.62
N ASP A 321 8.97 12.38 -32.82
CA ASP A 321 10.06 12.10 -33.75
C ASP A 321 10.95 10.99 -33.19
N LEU A 322 11.35 10.10 -34.09
CA LEU A 322 12.12 8.89 -33.82
C LEU A 322 13.62 9.15 -34.00
N ASN A 323 13.99 10.09 -34.85
CA ASN A 323 15.41 10.31 -35.17
C ASN A 323 16.05 11.36 -34.26
N THR A 324 15.26 12.33 -33.80
CA THR A 324 15.66 13.29 -32.77
C THR A 324 14.79 13.08 -31.53
N LEU A 325 15.40 13.16 -30.34
CA LEU A 325 14.67 13.10 -29.09
C LEU A 325 13.80 14.38 -28.98
N SER A 326 12.58 14.30 -29.48
CA SER A 326 11.69 15.46 -29.57
C SER A 326 11.17 15.81 -28.19
N GLY A 327 11.24 17.07 -27.78
CA GLY A 327 10.67 17.54 -26.50
C GLY A 327 9.18 17.22 -26.28
N ILE A 328 8.47 16.77 -27.32
CA ILE A 328 7.06 16.35 -27.27
C ILE A 328 6.82 15.08 -26.44
N TYR A 329 7.81 14.16 -26.30
CA TYR A 329 7.57 12.94 -25.51
C TYR A 329 7.31 13.29 -24.04
N VAL A 330 7.93 14.34 -23.50
CA VAL A 330 7.73 14.80 -22.11
C VAL A 330 6.26 15.13 -21.87
N LEU A 331 5.61 15.84 -22.80
CA LEU A 331 4.19 16.17 -22.71
C LEU A 331 3.32 14.91 -22.74
N ARG A 332 3.60 13.97 -23.66
CA ARG A 332 2.82 12.73 -23.80
C ARG A 332 2.94 11.83 -22.57
N TRP A 333 4.16 11.65 -22.07
CA TRP A 333 4.41 10.86 -20.86
C TRP A 333 3.88 11.54 -19.60
N TYR A 334 3.84 12.88 -19.55
CA TYR A 334 3.13 13.61 -18.49
C TYR A 334 1.64 13.28 -18.49
N TRP A 335 0.95 13.33 -19.64
CA TRP A 335 -0.46 12.95 -19.74
C TRP A 335 -0.71 11.49 -19.34
N ILE A 336 0.17 10.58 -19.77
CA ILE A 336 0.10 9.17 -19.38
C ILE A 336 0.29 9.02 -17.86
N HIS A 337 1.27 9.70 -17.27
CA HIS A 337 1.62 9.57 -15.86
C HIS A 337 0.59 10.19 -14.90
N VAL A 338 0.02 11.34 -15.26
CA VAL A 338 -0.85 12.12 -14.36
C VAL A 338 -2.33 11.78 -14.54
N PHE A 339 -2.76 11.38 -15.75
CA PHE A 339 -4.18 11.13 -16.02
C PHE A 339 -4.47 9.66 -16.31
N ILE A 340 -3.84 9.09 -17.35
CA ILE A 340 -4.22 7.77 -17.86
C ILE A 340 -3.85 6.66 -16.85
N LEU A 341 -2.61 6.64 -16.38
CA LEU A 341 -2.15 5.63 -15.43
C LEU A 341 -2.87 5.72 -14.08
N PRO A 342 -3.10 6.90 -13.47
CA PRO A 342 -3.89 7.01 -12.24
C PRO A 342 -5.32 6.54 -12.41
N PHE A 343 -5.97 6.89 -13.53
CA PHE A 343 -7.33 6.45 -13.78
C PHE A 343 -7.44 4.92 -13.87
N ILE A 344 -6.58 4.29 -14.66
CA ILE A 344 -6.55 2.83 -14.81
C ILE A 344 -6.12 2.16 -13.49
N GLY A 345 -5.10 2.70 -12.83
CA GLY A 345 -4.56 2.20 -11.57
C GLY A 345 -5.59 2.20 -10.45
N VAL A 346 -6.30 3.32 -10.26
CA VAL A 346 -7.40 3.43 -9.28
C VAL A 346 -8.51 2.44 -9.62
N GLY A 347 -8.94 2.37 -10.89
CA GLY A 347 -9.99 1.45 -11.31
C GLY A 347 -9.67 -0.01 -10.97
N LEU A 348 -8.46 -0.47 -11.32
CA LEU A 348 -8.01 -1.82 -11.00
C LEU A 348 -7.81 -2.04 -9.50
N MET A 349 -7.34 -1.04 -8.78
CA MET A 349 -7.15 -1.12 -7.32
C MET A 349 -8.47 -1.25 -6.58
N VAL A 350 -9.52 -0.53 -7.01
CA VAL A 350 -10.88 -0.66 -6.47
C VAL A 350 -11.42 -2.07 -6.70
N VAL A 351 -11.27 -2.62 -7.92
CA VAL A 351 -11.70 -4.00 -8.22
C VAL A 351 -10.92 -5.02 -7.39
N HIS A 352 -9.60 -4.85 -7.28
CA HIS A 352 -8.75 -5.72 -6.49
C HIS A 352 -9.16 -5.73 -5.01
N MET A 353 -9.40 -4.56 -4.42
CA MET A 353 -9.85 -4.45 -3.03
C MET A 353 -11.27 -5.01 -2.84
N ALA A 354 -12.18 -4.76 -3.78
CA ALA A 354 -13.54 -5.29 -3.73
C ALA A 354 -13.55 -6.83 -3.72
N LEU A 355 -12.70 -7.48 -4.53
CA LEU A 355 -12.58 -8.94 -4.51
C LEU A 355 -12.05 -9.47 -3.17
N VAL A 356 -11.06 -8.79 -2.57
CA VAL A 356 -10.57 -9.14 -1.23
C VAL A 356 -11.68 -9.02 -0.18
N TRP A 357 -12.47 -7.95 -0.25
CA TRP A 357 -13.56 -7.71 0.71
C TRP A 357 -14.73 -8.69 0.55
N ILE A 358 -15.00 -9.16 -0.66
CA ILE A 358 -16.06 -10.14 -0.90
C ILE A 358 -15.59 -11.56 -0.51
N GLN A 359 -14.36 -11.92 -0.86
CA GLN A 359 -13.84 -13.30 -0.74
C GLN A 359 -13.15 -13.61 0.60
N GLY A 360 -12.82 -12.60 1.39
CA GLY A 360 -12.12 -12.73 2.66
C GLY A 360 -10.63 -13.09 2.53
N VAL A 361 -9.90 -12.87 3.62
CA VAL A 361 -8.45 -13.09 3.70
C VAL A 361 -8.14 -14.60 3.80
N ALA A 362 -7.05 -15.04 3.17
CA ALA A 362 -6.59 -16.43 3.27
C ALA A 362 -6.12 -16.77 4.70
N GLU A 363 -6.45 -17.96 5.20
CA GLU A 363 -5.94 -18.44 6.48
C GLU A 363 -4.42 -18.74 6.37
N PRO A 364 -3.58 -18.24 7.30
CA PRO A 364 -2.20 -18.69 7.39
C PRO A 364 -2.13 -20.20 7.64
N HIS A 365 -1.17 -20.85 6.98
CA HIS A 365 -0.86 -22.28 7.05
C HIS A 365 0.58 -22.45 7.55
#